data_AF-A0A6S6XXG5-F1
#
_entry.id   AF-A0A6S6XXG5-F1
#
_cell.length_a   1.000
_cell.length_b   1.000
_cell.length_c   1.000
_cell.angle_alpha   90.00
_cell.angle_beta   90.00
_cell.angle_gamma   90.00
#
_symmetry.space_group_name_H-M   'P 1'
#
loop_
_entity.id
_entity.type
_entity.pdbx_description
1 polymer ?
#
loop_
_entity_poly.entity_id
_entity_poly.type
_entity_poly.pdbx_seq_one_letter_code
_entity_poly.pdbx_strand_id
1 'polypeptide(L)'
;MKLNHPGLLVMPATQYHAEKAIGHSGIVKMLKSPAHLREYLDHPHQPTPAMAFGTAVHTYVLEQDRFAEEFVVAEKFDRRTKEGKEAAARFEEANQGKIVITSEEMSTLTLVQRAVFAHQGAAQLLSVGDAELSAFWTDADTGLNCKCRPDWFNGDAIVDLKTCVDASSSGFSKSIANFGYDIQTAYYVGRDWNGTSVPVCRCGEGRAARGSCLSRRSRCDRDRAQEIPGGTSALEVVPGIGQLAGVPTGWRD
;
A
#
# COMPACT_ATOMS: atom_id res chain seq x y z
N MET A 1 21.25 1.89 5.60
CA MET A 1 20.38 0.71 5.40
C MET A 1 21.01 -0.19 4.34
N LYS A 2 21.24 -1.47 4.65
CA LYS A 2 21.53 -2.45 3.59
C LYS A 2 20.19 -2.79 2.95
N LEU A 3 20.03 -2.52 1.66
CA LEU A 3 18.82 -2.90 0.93
C LEU A 3 18.81 -4.43 0.81
N ASN A 4 17.70 -5.07 1.21
CA ASN A 4 17.57 -6.53 1.12
C ASN A 4 17.18 -7.00 -0.29
N HIS A 5 16.87 -6.06 -1.19
CA HIS A 5 16.31 -6.33 -2.51
C HIS A 5 17.11 -5.63 -3.62
N PRO A 6 18.00 -6.33 -4.34
CA PRO A 6 18.80 -5.74 -5.41
C PRO A 6 17.90 -5.31 -6.59
N GLY A 7 18.06 -4.09 -7.07
CA GLY A 7 17.25 -3.54 -8.17
C GLY A 7 16.09 -2.64 -7.72
N LEU A 8 15.76 -2.66 -6.43
CA LEU A 8 14.85 -1.70 -5.80
C LEU A 8 15.61 -0.52 -5.20
N LEU A 9 15.01 0.67 -5.29
CA LEU A 9 15.59 1.93 -4.87
C LEU A 9 14.83 2.52 -3.69
N VAL A 10 15.55 2.94 -2.65
CA VAL A 10 15.01 3.86 -1.64
C VAL A 10 15.14 5.27 -2.19
N MET A 11 14.00 5.90 -2.45
CA MET A 11 13.93 7.27 -2.95
C MET A 11 12.76 8.01 -2.31
N PRO A 12 12.85 9.34 -2.13
CA PRO A 12 11.73 10.15 -1.68
C PRO A 12 10.52 10.03 -2.62
N ALA A 13 9.31 10.02 -2.06
CA ALA A 13 8.07 9.94 -2.85
C ALA A 13 7.96 11.10 -3.86
N THR A 14 8.41 12.29 -3.47
CA THR A 14 8.45 13.48 -4.36
C THR A 14 9.28 13.23 -5.62
N GLN A 15 10.44 12.60 -5.48
CA GLN A 15 11.29 12.25 -6.60
C GLN A 15 10.63 11.15 -7.46
N TYR A 16 10.04 10.13 -6.85
CA TYR A 16 9.32 9.07 -7.56
C TYR A 16 8.16 9.62 -8.42
N HIS A 17 7.37 10.55 -7.86
CA HIS A 17 6.25 11.15 -8.57
C HIS A 17 6.69 12.10 -9.70
N ALA A 18 7.88 12.70 -9.61
CA ALA A 18 8.43 13.54 -10.67
C ALA A 18 8.89 12.75 -11.91
N GLU A 19 9.18 11.45 -11.77
CA GLU A 19 9.63 10.62 -12.89
C GLU A 19 8.55 10.45 -13.96
N LYS A 20 8.92 10.58 -15.25
CA LYS A 20 7.98 10.49 -16.38
C LYS A 20 7.61 9.06 -16.79
N ALA A 21 8.17 8.05 -16.14
CA ALA A 21 7.82 6.66 -16.40
C ALA A 21 6.35 6.37 -16.08
N ILE A 22 5.74 5.48 -16.85
CA ILE A 22 4.34 5.09 -16.69
C ILE A 22 4.20 4.26 -15.41
N GLY A 23 3.23 4.59 -14.58
CA GLY A 23 2.84 3.78 -13.41
C GLY A 23 1.35 3.47 -13.44
N HIS A 24 0.88 2.75 -12.42
CA HIS A 24 -0.53 2.34 -12.28
C HIS A 24 -1.52 3.49 -12.47
N SER A 25 -1.27 4.64 -11.83
CA SER A 25 -2.17 5.80 -11.94
C SER A 25 -2.33 6.26 -13.39
N GLY A 26 -1.27 6.23 -14.20
CA GLY A 26 -1.33 6.55 -15.62
C GLY A 26 -2.14 5.51 -16.41
N ILE A 27 -1.95 4.22 -16.11
CA ILE A 27 -2.69 3.12 -16.75
C ILE A 27 -4.20 3.26 -16.50
N VAL A 28 -4.61 3.51 -15.25
CA VAL A 28 -6.04 3.69 -14.91
C VAL A 28 -6.65 4.89 -15.66
N LYS A 29 -5.89 5.97 -15.89
CA LYS A 29 -6.37 7.09 -16.71
C LYS A 29 -6.48 6.71 -18.18
N MET A 30 -5.49 5.99 -18.71
CA MET A 30 -5.51 5.50 -20.10
C MET A 30 -6.71 4.59 -20.38
N LEU A 31 -7.06 3.71 -19.43
CA LEU A 31 -8.22 2.83 -19.51
C LEU A 31 -9.55 3.59 -19.58
N LYS A 32 -9.60 4.84 -19.10
CA LYS A 32 -10.75 5.73 -19.32
C LYS A 32 -10.72 6.32 -20.72
N SER A 33 -9.65 7.04 -21.06
CA SER A 33 -9.35 7.46 -22.44
C SER A 33 -7.94 8.07 -22.56
N PRO A 34 -7.37 8.14 -23.78
CA PRO A 34 -6.11 8.84 -24.01
C PRO A 34 -6.14 10.32 -23.57
N ALA A 35 -7.31 10.98 -23.67
CA ALA A 35 -7.47 12.36 -23.22
C ALA A 35 -7.31 12.50 -21.70
N HIS A 36 -7.80 11.53 -20.91
CA HIS A 36 -7.62 11.53 -19.45
C HIS A 36 -6.16 11.30 -19.06
N LEU A 37 -5.44 10.44 -19.78
CA LEU A 37 -4.00 10.27 -19.57
C LEU A 37 -3.26 11.58 -19.90
N ARG A 38 -3.60 12.22 -21.02
CA ARG A 38 -2.98 13.49 -21.42
C ARG A 38 -3.17 14.58 -20.36
N GLU A 39 -4.40 14.75 -19.90
CA GLU A 39 -4.75 15.66 -18.80
C GLU A 39 -3.95 15.35 -17.53
N TYR A 40 -3.79 14.06 -17.21
CA TYR A 40 -3.02 13.63 -16.04
C TYR A 40 -1.53 13.97 -16.14
N LEU A 41 -0.94 13.88 -17.34
CA LEU A 41 0.48 14.14 -17.57
C LEU A 41 0.81 15.63 -17.71
N ASP A 42 -0.10 16.40 -18.30
CA ASP A 42 0.15 17.82 -18.61
C ASP A 42 -0.13 18.75 -17.41
N HIS A 43 -0.95 18.30 -16.45
CA HIS A 43 -1.35 19.12 -15.30
C HIS A 43 -0.98 18.48 -13.95
N PRO A 44 -0.35 19.22 -13.02
CA PRO A 44 -0.06 18.73 -11.68
C PRO A 44 -1.35 18.62 -10.85
N HIS A 45 -1.52 17.51 -10.14
CA HIS A 45 -2.69 17.25 -9.30
C HIS A 45 -2.40 17.64 -7.86
N GLN A 46 -3.32 18.37 -7.22
CA GLN A 46 -3.27 18.57 -5.78
C GLN A 46 -3.92 17.38 -5.05
N PRO A 47 -3.28 16.85 -3.99
CA PRO A 47 -3.85 15.75 -3.23
C PRO A 47 -5.16 16.20 -2.55
N THR A 48 -6.18 15.33 -2.62
CA THR A 48 -7.41 15.56 -1.86
C THR A 48 -7.17 15.33 -0.37
N PRO A 49 -8.01 15.86 0.54
CA PRO A 49 -7.86 15.60 1.98
C PRO A 49 -7.81 14.11 2.32
N ALA A 50 -8.58 13.29 1.62
CA ALA A 50 -8.56 11.83 1.78
C ALA A 50 -7.22 11.21 1.33
N MET A 51 -6.62 11.71 0.25
CA MET A 51 -5.29 11.27 -0.19
C MET A 51 -4.21 11.70 0.80
N ALA A 52 -4.27 12.93 1.31
CA ALA A 52 -3.33 13.42 2.32
C ALA A 52 -3.41 12.59 3.62
N PHE A 53 -4.63 12.26 4.06
CA PHE A 53 -4.83 11.36 5.20
C PHE A 53 -4.28 9.95 4.92
N GLY A 54 -4.51 9.41 3.72
CA GLY A 54 -3.90 8.15 3.28
C GLY A 54 -2.38 8.18 3.37
N THR A 55 -1.74 9.24 2.87
CA THR A 55 -0.28 9.43 2.98
C THR A 55 0.19 9.43 4.44
N ALA A 56 -0.55 10.09 5.34
CA ALA A 56 -0.24 10.07 6.76
C ALA A 56 -0.36 8.65 7.36
N VAL A 57 -1.37 7.88 6.96
CA VAL A 57 -1.54 6.47 7.38
C VAL A 57 -0.37 5.61 6.90
N HIS A 58 0.02 5.67 5.63
CA HIS A 58 1.16 4.90 5.12
C HIS A 58 2.44 5.22 5.87
N THR A 59 2.76 6.52 5.99
CA THR A 59 3.99 6.95 6.66
C THR A 59 3.98 6.51 8.14
N TYR A 60 2.84 6.67 8.84
CA TYR A 60 2.76 6.29 10.24
C TYR A 60 2.80 4.77 10.48
N VAL A 61 2.20 3.98 9.60
CA VAL A 61 2.14 2.51 9.76
C VAL A 61 3.43 1.85 9.31
N LEU A 62 4.03 2.30 8.20
CA LEU A 62 5.14 1.62 7.51
C LEU A 62 6.51 2.28 7.75
N GLU A 63 6.55 3.61 7.96
CA GLU A 63 7.79 4.39 8.06
C GLU A 63 7.81 5.32 9.29
N GLN A 64 7.68 4.76 10.50
CA GLN A 64 7.57 5.54 11.75
C GLN A 64 8.71 6.54 11.95
N ASP A 65 9.94 6.18 11.60
CA ASP A 65 11.10 7.08 11.71
C ASP A 65 10.93 8.32 10.82
N ARG A 66 10.48 8.10 9.57
CA ARG A 66 10.21 9.17 8.61
C ARG A 66 9.01 10.01 9.01
N PHE A 67 8.00 9.40 9.66
CA PHE A 67 6.87 10.13 10.19
C PHE A 67 7.30 11.19 11.22
N ALA A 68 8.24 10.87 12.11
CA ALA A 68 8.74 11.82 13.11
C ALA A 68 9.50 13.02 12.49
N GLU A 69 10.08 12.82 11.30
CA GLU A 69 10.79 13.86 10.55
C GLU A 69 9.81 14.75 9.77
N GLU A 70 8.85 14.15 9.07
CA GLU A 70 7.98 14.83 8.11
C GLU A 70 6.69 15.40 8.73
N PHE A 71 6.20 14.85 9.84
CA PHE A 71 4.93 15.24 10.45
C PHE A 71 5.12 15.96 11.78
N VAL A 72 4.22 16.91 12.06
CA VAL A 72 4.12 17.58 13.36
C VAL A 72 2.66 17.67 13.79
N VAL A 73 2.41 17.41 15.08
CA VAL A 73 1.09 17.58 15.67
C VAL A 73 0.93 19.03 16.11
N ALA A 74 -0.06 19.72 15.56
CA ALA A 74 -0.46 21.04 16.04
C ALA A 74 -1.53 20.93 17.12
N GLU A 75 -1.37 21.74 18.16
CA GLU A 75 -2.43 22.03 19.11
C GLU A 75 -3.46 22.97 18.48
N LYS A 76 -4.68 22.99 19.04
CA LYS A 76 -5.74 23.90 18.56
C LYS A 76 -5.40 25.35 18.95
N PHE A 77 -4.92 26.13 17.99
CA PHE A 77 -4.71 27.57 18.16
C PHE A 77 -6.02 28.35 17.96
N ASP A 78 -6.41 29.17 18.94
CA ASP A 78 -7.50 30.14 18.75
C ASP A 78 -7.01 31.36 17.94
N ARG A 79 -7.16 31.29 16.62
CA ARG A 79 -6.76 32.36 15.69
C ARG A 79 -7.64 33.61 15.77
N ARG A 80 -8.60 33.72 16.69
CA ARG A 80 -9.39 34.94 16.90
C ARG A 80 -8.69 35.94 17.82
N THR A 81 -7.88 35.45 18.77
CA THR A 81 -7.11 36.31 19.67
C THR A 81 -5.80 36.74 19.02
N LYS A 82 -5.24 37.88 19.46
CA LYS A 82 -3.93 38.34 18.98
C LYS A 82 -2.84 37.34 19.37
N GLU A 83 -2.90 36.83 20.60
CA GLU A 83 -1.95 35.84 21.13
C GLU A 83 -2.01 34.52 20.37
N GLY A 84 -3.20 34.01 20.03
CA GLY A 84 -3.33 32.75 19.31
C GLY A 84 -2.88 32.85 17.85
N LYS A 85 -3.01 34.03 17.21
CA LYS A 85 -2.39 34.29 15.89
C LYS A 85 -0.88 34.30 15.96
N GLU A 86 -0.29 34.95 16.97
CA GLU A 86 1.16 34.98 17.16
C GLU A 86 1.72 33.57 17.48
N ALA A 87 1.02 32.79 18.31
CA ALA A 87 1.39 31.41 18.61
C ALA A 87 1.34 30.51 17.37
N ALA A 88 0.27 30.62 16.57
CA ALA A 88 0.16 29.88 15.31
C ALA A 88 1.27 30.26 14.33
N ALA A 89 1.58 31.55 14.19
CA ALA A 89 2.66 32.00 13.30
C ALA A 89 4.03 31.47 13.73
N ARG A 90 4.34 31.50 15.04
CA ARG A 90 5.59 30.93 15.58
C ARG A 90 5.66 29.42 15.36
N PHE A 91 4.54 28.72 15.52
CA PHE A 91 4.48 27.27 15.26
C PHE A 91 4.70 26.95 13.79
N GLU A 92 4.07 27.70 12.89
CA GLU A 92 4.24 27.54 11.44
C GLU A 92 5.68 27.85 11.00
N GLU A 93 6.30 28.87 11.59
CA GLU A 93 7.71 29.23 11.33
C GLU A 93 8.68 28.16 11.85
N ALA A 94 8.46 27.64 13.06
CA ALA A 94 9.31 26.60 13.65
C ALA A 94 9.20 25.24 12.93
N ASN A 95 8.09 24.99 12.23
CA ASN A 95 7.81 23.71 11.57
C ASN A 95 7.70 23.85 10.05
N GLN A 96 8.38 24.84 9.46
CA GLN A 96 8.43 25.01 8.01
C GLN A 96 8.90 23.72 7.32
N GLY A 97 8.15 23.30 6.30
CA GLY A 97 8.43 22.09 5.53
C GLY A 97 7.83 20.79 6.10
N LYS A 98 7.27 20.81 7.31
CA LYS A 98 6.56 19.66 7.88
C LYS A 98 5.07 19.68 7.56
N ILE A 99 4.47 18.50 7.50
CA ILE A 99 3.03 18.31 7.36
C ILE A 99 2.40 18.42 8.74
N VAL A 100 1.53 19.41 8.90
CA VAL A 100 0.82 19.64 10.16
C VAL A 100 -0.42 18.76 10.20
N ILE A 101 -0.55 17.96 11.27
CA ILE A 101 -1.75 17.16 11.57
C ILE A 101 -2.36 17.58 12.90
N THR A 102 -3.66 17.36 13.03
CA THR A 102 -4.41 17.62 14.26
C THR A 102 -4.20 16.51 15.30
N SER A 103 -4.48 16.81 16.56
CA SER A 103 -4.45 15.81 17.64
C SER A 103 -5.48 14.68 17.42
N GLU A 104 -6.62 14.99 16.80
CA GLU A 104 -7.63 14.01 16.42
C GLU A 104 -7.14 13.07 15.30
N GLU A 105 -6.48 13.61 14.27
CA GLU A 105 -5.86 12.81 13.22
C GLU A 105 -4.78 11.90 13.81
N MET A 106 -3.92 12.42 14.67
CA MET A 106 -2.88 11.61 15.35
C MET A 106 -3.48 10.47 16.18
N SER A 107 -4.58 10.74 16.89
CA SER A 107 -5.31 9.71 17.64
C SER A 107 -5.87 8.64 16.71
N THR A 108 -6.39 9.04 15.55
CA THR A 108 -6.92 8.14 14.52
C THR A 108 -5.80 7.28 13.92
N LEU A 109 -4.66 7.87 13.56
CA LEU A 109 -3.49 7.16 13.03
C LEU A 109 -3.00 6.09 14.02
N THR A 110 -2.95 6.43 15.30
CA THR A 110 -2.59 5.49 16.38
C THR A 110 -3.54 4.30 16.45
N LEU A 111 -4.85 4.53 16.34
CA LEU A 111 -5.85 3.46 16.34
C LEU A 111 -5.74 2.57 15.10
N VAL A 112 -5.55 3.17 13.92
CA VAL A 112 -5.38 2.42 12.66
C VAL A 112 -4.15 1.51 12.74
N GLN A 113 -3.01 2.05 13.16
CA GLN A 113 -1.78 1.27 13.30
C GLN A 113 -1.98 0.09 14.27
N ARG A 114 -2.58 0.34 15.44
CA ARG A 114 -2.86 -0.72 16.41
C ARG A 114 -3.78 -1.80 15.83
N ALA A 115 -4.80 -1.42 15.06
CA ALA A 115 -5.69 -2.38 14.41
C ALA A 115 -4.95 -3.25 13.37
N VAL A 116 -4.08 -2.64 12.55
CA VAL A 116 -3.26 -3.35 11.56
C VAL A 116 -2.35 -4.38 12.24
N PHE A 117 -1.60 -3.98 13.27
CA PHE A 117 -0.69 -4.90 13.96
C PHE A 117 -1.37 -5.88 14.93
N ALA A 118 -2.61 -5.62 15.34
CA ALA A 118 -3.42 -6.60 16.09
C ALA A 118 -3.92 -7.74 15.19
N HIS A 119 -4.05 -7.51 13.88
CA HIS A 119 -4.48 -8.54 12.94
C HIS A 119 -3.31 -9.46 12.58
N GLN A 120 -3.41 -10.74 12.97
CA GLN A 120 -2.34 -11.75 12.81
C GLN A 120 -1.74 -11.80 11.40
N GLY A 121 -2.58 -11.87 10.36
CA GLY A 121 -2.11 -11.96 8.96
C GLY A 121 -1.35 -10.71 8.49
N ALA A 122 -1.93 -9.51 8.68
CA ALA A 122 -1.29 -8.24 8.36
C ALA A 122 0.03 -8.05 9.12
N ALA A 123 0.04 -8.32 10.44
CA ALA A 123 1.24 -8.22 11.26
C ALA A 123 2.36 -9.16 10.77
N GLN A 124 2.00 -10.39 10.36
CA GLN A 124 2.97 -11.34 9.80
C GLN A 124 3.54 -10.84 8.47
N LEU A 125 2.71 -10.32 7.58
CA LEU A 125 3.14 -9.80 6.28
C LEU A 125 4.09 -8.60 6.40
N LEU A 126 3.83 -7.73 7.37
CA LEU A 126 4.61 -6.52 7.66
C LEU A 126 5.77 -6.76 8.65
N SER A 127 6.00 -8.01 9.07
CA SER A 127 7.02 -8.31 10.08
C SER A 127 8.46 -8.25 9.54
N VAL A 128 8.62 -8.56 8.26
CA VAL A 128 9.90 -8.58 7.55
C VAL A 128 9.67 -7.94 6.20
N GLY A 129 10.59 -7.08 5.77
CA GLY A 129 10.54 -6.42 4.48
C GLY A 129 10.99 -4.97 4.57
N ASP A 130 10.84 -4.29 3.45
CA ASP A 130 11.23 -2.91 3.26
C ASP A 130 10.01 -2.13 2.73
N ALA A 131 9.74 -0.98 3.33
CA ALA A 131 8.65 -0.10 2.95
C ALA A 131 9.01 0.75 1.73
N GLU A 132 8.00 1.10 0.93
CA GLU A 132 8.02 2.24 0.01
C GLU A 132 9.18 2.21 -1.02
N LEU A 133 9.60 1.00 -1.37
CA LEU A 133 10.65 0.76 -2.35
C LEU A 133 10.18 1.11 -3.75
N SER A 134 11.05 1.68 -4.58
CA SER A 134 10.72 2.07 -5.95
C SER A 134 11.44 1.20 -6.97
N ALA A 135 10.70 0.73 -7.98
CA ALA A 135 11.23 -0.03 -9.10
C ALA A 135 11.00 0.71 -10.41
N PHE A 136 11.96 0.58 -11.33
CA PHE A 136 11.89 1.11 -12.67
C PHE A 136 12.37 0.05 -13.65
N TRP A 137 11.65 -0.13 -14.75
CA TRP A 137 12.02 -1.07 -15.80
C TRP A 137 11.58 -0.57 -17.17
N THR A 138 12.14 -1.14 -18.23
CA THR A 138 11.62 -0.96 -19.58
C THR A 138 10.79 -2.19 -19.92
N ASP A 139 9.52 -1.97 -20.27
CA ASP A 139 8.63 -3.06 -20.69
C ASP A 139 9.08 -3.61 -22.05
N ALA A 140 9.33 -4.91 -22.12
CA ALA A 140 9.93 -5.54 -23.30
C ALA A 140 8.99 -5.55 -24.52
N ASP A 141 7.67 -5.60 -24.29
CA ASP A 141 6.68 -5.68 -25.36
C ASP A 141 6.41 -4.30 -25.99
N THR A 142 6.34 -3.26 -25.15
CA THR A 142 5.97 -1.91 -25.59
C THR A 142 7.16 -0.94 -25.73
N GLY A 143 8.31 -1.27 -25.14
CA GLY A 143 9.47 -0.38 -25.06
C GLY A 143 9.27 0.81 -24.12
N LEU A 144 8.19 0.84 -23.33
CA LEU A 144 7.87 1.96 -22.45
C LEU A 144 8.63 1.85 -21.12
N ASN A 145 9.12 3.00 -20.65
CA ASN A 145 9.66 3.11 -19.29
C ASN A 145 8.53 3.07 -18.28
N CYS A 146 8.63 2.12 -17.35
CA CYS A 146 7.64 1.79 -16.36
C CYS A 146 8.19 2.03 -14.95
N LYS A 147 7.29 2.33 -14.01
CA LYS A 147 7.62 2.52 -12.60
C LYS A 147 6.56 1.94 -11.69
N CYS A 148 6.99 1.42 -10.55
CA CYS A 148 6.10 1.07 -9.45
C CYS A 148 6.74 1.44 -8.11
N ARG A 149 5.88 1.58 -7.11
CA ARG A 149 6.24 1.78 -5.71
C ARG A 149 5.27 0.96 -4.86
N PRO A 150 5.60 -0.31 -4.53
CA PRO A 150 4.86 -1.05 -3.52
C PRO A 150 5.00 -0.40 -2.15
N ASP A 151 3.93 -0.45 -1.35
CA ASP A 151 3.97 0.08 0.02
C ASP A 151 4.88 -0.77 0.91
N TRP A 152 4.88 -2.09 0.71
CA TRP A 152 5.75 -3.01 1.41
C TRP A 152 6.14 -4.20 0.53
N PHE A 153 7.40 -4.59 0.61
CA PHE A 153 7.93 -5.75 -0.09
C PHE A 153 8.82 -6.57 0.83
N ASN A 154 8.58 -7.87 0.92
CA ASN A 154 9.33 -8.78 1.79
C ASN A 154 10.17 -9.82 1.03
N GLY A 155 10.27 -9.70 -0.30
CA GLY A 155 10.92 -10.67 -1.17
C GLY A 155 9.96 -11.68 -1.79
N ASP A 156 8.93 -12.10 -1.06
CA ASP A 156 7.97 -13.13 -1.48
C ASP A 156 6.58 -12.56 -1.84
N ALA A 157 6.22 -11.43 -1.23
CA ALA A 157 4.92 -10.80 -1.38
C ALA A 157 5.07 -9.29 -1.53
N ILE A 158 4.20 -8.75 -2.38
CA ILE A 158 3.90 -7.33 -2.43
C ILE A 158 2.67 -7.10 -1.58
N VAL A 159 2.76 -6.13 -0.69
CA VAL A 159 1.65 -5.73 0.18
C VAL A 159 1.36 -4.26 -0.09
N ASP A 160 0.08 -3.97 -0.27
CA ASP A 160 -0.42 -2.62 -0.49
C ASP A 160 -1.51 -2.31 0.56
N LEU A 161 -1.26 -1.26 1.34
CA LEU A 161 -2.10 -0.82 2.45
C LEU A 161 -3.12 0.18 1.91
N LYS A 162 -4.42 -0.11 2.06
CA LYS A 162 -5.47 0.82 1.62
C LYS A 162 -6.31 1.31 2.78
N THR A 163 -6.47 2.63 2.87
CA THR A 163 -7.57 3.23 3.62
C THR A 163 -8.85 3.19 2.78
N CYS A 164 -9.95 2.73 3.36
CA CYS A 164 -11.23 2.66 2.67
C CYS A 164 -12.38 3.10 3.59
N VAL A 165 -13.48 3.54 2.97
CA VAL A 165 -14.70 3.92 3.70
C VAL A 165 -15.44 2.68 4.23
N ASP A 166 -15.45 1.60 3.46
CA ASP A 166 -16.13 0.35 3.78
C ASP A 166 -15.21 -0.85 3.53
N ALA A 167 -14.82 -1.52 4.61
CA ALA A 167 -13.93 -2.68 4.63
C ALA A 167 -14.67 -4.01 4.46
N SER A 168 -16.01 -3.99 4.41
CA SER A 168 -16.79 -5.20 4.17
C SER A 168 -16.39 -5.78 2.81
N SER A 169 -16.51 -7.11 2.66
CA SER A 169 -16.20 -7.77 1.39
C SER A 169 -16.93 -7.11 0.21
N SER A 170 -18.19 -6.71 0.40
CA SER A 170 -19.00 -6.06 -0.65
C SER A 170 -18.54 -4.63 -0.97
N GLY A 171 -18.20 -3.84 0.06
CA GLY A 171 -17.74 -2.45 -0.10
C GLY A 171 -16.35 -2.38 -0.69
N PHE A 172 -15.44 -3.23 -0.22
CA PHE A 172 -14.07 -3.27 -0.70
C PHE A 172 -13.98 -3.82 -2.12
N SER A 173 -14.78 -4.84 -2.48
CA SER A 173 -14.84 -5.34 -3.86
C SER A 173 -15.23 -4.25 -4.87
N LYS A 174 -16.14 -3.35 -4.50
CA LYS A 174 -16.48 -2.18 -5.35
C LYS A 174 -15.31 -1.22 -5.45
N SER A 175 -14.57 -1.01 -4.36
CA SER A 175 -13.38 -0.16 -4.36
C SER A 175 -12.30 -0.70 -5.30
N ILE A 176 -12.05 -2.02 -5.27
CA ILE A 176 -11.13 -2.69 -6.20
C ILE A 176 -11.50 -2.37 -7.66
N ALA A 177 -12.77 -2.56 -8.03
CA ALA A 177 -13.23 -2.30 -9.40
C ALA A 177 -13.19 -0.80 -9.78
N ASN A 178 -13.54 0.09 -8.85
CA ASN A 178 -13.61 1.53 -9.13
C ASN A 178 -12.23 2.18 -9.29
N PHE A 179 -11.24 1.71 -8.53
CA PHE A 179 -9.89 2.28 -8.50
C PHE A 179 -8.86 1.43 -9.27
N GLY A 180 -9.25 0.24 -9.74
CA GLY A 180 -8.42 -0.66 -10.53
C GLY A 180 -7.27 -1.26 -9.74
N TYR A 181 -7.52 -1.71 -8.51
CA TYR A 181 -6.47 -2.32 -7.67
C TYR A 181 -6.03 -3.70 -8.17
N ASP A 182 -6.94 -4.41 -8.83
CA ASP A 182 -6.64 -5.62 -9.59
C ASP A 182 -5.62 -5.37 -10.72
N ILE A 183 -5.76 -4.25 -11.42
CA ILE A 183 -4.81 -3.82 -12.46
C ILE A 183 -3.47 -3.41 -11.82
N GLN A 184 -3.49 -2.80 -10.62
CA GLN A 184 -2.27 -2.47 -9.88
C GLN A 184 -1.47 -3.73 -9.57
N THR A 185 -2.15 -4.72 -9.00
CA THR A 185 -1.60 -6.04 -8.68
C THR A 185 -0.99 -6.70 -9.93
N ALA A 186 -1.76 -6.78 -11.03
CA ALA A 186 -1.29 -7.38 -12.28
C ALA A 186 -0.11 -6.60 -12.90
N TYR A 187 -0.04 -5.29 -12.71
CA TYR A 187 1.03 -4.46 -13.23
C TYR A 187 2.34 -4.67 -12.47
N TYR A 188 2.26 -4.88 -11.15
CA TYR A 188 3.43 -5.04 -10.29
C TYR A 188 4.01 -6.46 -10.34
N VAL A 189 3.14 -7.47 -10.42
CA VAL A 189 3.51 -8.89 -10.36
C VAL A 189 4.07 -9.38 -11.70
N GLY A 190 5.01 -10.34 -11.65
CA GLY A 190 5.57 -10.98 -12.85
C GLY A 190 6.51 -10.08 -13.65
N ARG A 191 6.92 -8.94 -13.09
CA ARG A 191 7.94 -8.06 -13.65
C ARG A 191 9.30 -8.39 -13.06
N ASP A 192 10.32 -8.20 -13.88
CA ASP A 192 11.71 -8.19 -13.43
C ASP A 192 12.06 -6.78 -12.96
N TRP A 193 12.18 -6.61 -11.65
CA TRP A 193 12.60 -5.35 -11.02
C TRP A 193 14.13 -5.29 -10.98
N ASN A 194 14.76 -5.26 -12.15
CA ASN A 194 16.22 -5.19 -12.32
C ASN A 194 16.99 -6.25 -11.51
N GLY A 195 16.57 -7.51 -11.59
CA GLY A 195 17.20 -8.64 -10.90
C GLY A 195 16.42 -9.14 -9.69
N THR A 196 15.37 -8.42 -9.25
CA THR A 196 14.38 -8.94 -8.30
C THR A 196 13.13 -9.40 -9.06
N SER A 197 12.88 -10.71 -9.09
CA SER A 197 11.65 -11.24 -9.64
C SER A 197 10.55 -11.26 -8.59
N VAL A 198 9.40 -10.63 -8.87
CA VAL A 198 8.21 -10.78 -8.04
C VAL A 198 7.53 -12.10 -8.39
N PRO A 199 7.34 -13.01 -7.43
CA PRO A 199 6.71 -14.29 -7.71
C PRO A 199 5.25 -14.08 -8.19
N VAL A 200 4.92 -14.70 -9.31
CA VAL A 200 3.53 -14.83 -9.77
C VAL A 200 2.91 -16.01 -9.04
N CYS A 201 1.88 -15.78 -8.24
CA CYS A 201 1.13 -16.89 -7.66
C CYS A 201 0.29 -17.55 -8.76
N ARG A 202 0.83 -18.60 -9.40
CA ARG A 202 0.13 -19.41 -10.40
C ARG A 202 -0.88 -20.34 -9.72
N CYS A 203 -1.98 -19.79 -9.22
CA CYS A 203 -3.12 -20.61 -8.82
C CYS A 203 -3.85 -21.09 -10.10
N GLY A 204 -3.41 -22.21 -10.69
CA GLY A 204 -4.16 -22.86 -11.79
C GLY A 204 -3.37 -23.52 -12.92
N GLU A 205 -2.06 -23.33 -13.04
CA GLU A 205 -1.28 -23.95 -14.13
C GLU A 205 -0.62 -25.26 -13.66
N GLY A 206 -1.46 -26.22 -13.30
CA GLY A 206 -1.09 -27.58 -12.92
C GLY A 206 -1.71 -28.63 -13.84
N ARG A 207 -1.42 -28.58 -15.15
CA ARG A 207 -1.66 -29.72 -16.05
C ARG A 207 -0.59 -29.78 -17.14
N ALA A 208 0.61 -30.25 -16.78
CA ALA A 208 1.49 -31.05 -17.63
C ALA A 208 2.84 -31.35 -16.92
N ALA A 209 2.82 -31.92 -15.73
CA ALA A 209 3.98 -32.66 -15.22
C ALA A 209 3.46 -33.89 -14.47
N ARG A 210 4.04 -35.03 -14.81
CA ARG A 210 3.54 -36.38 -14.55
C ARG A 210 3.67 -36.74 -13.08
N GLY A 211 2.70 -37.48 -12.55
CA GLY A 211 2.88 -38.31 -11.34
C GLY A 211 2.05 -37.90 -10.12
N SER A 212 0.95 -38.64 -9.91
CA SER A 212 0.22 -38.81 -8.65
C SER A 212 -0.25 -37.56 -7.89
N CYS A 213 -1.45 -37.08 -8.20
CA CYS A 213 -2.31 -36.45 -7.19
C CYS A 213 -3.75 -36.93 -7.38
N LEU A 214 -4.00 -38.17 -6.94
CA LEU A 214 -5.34 -38.69 -6.72
C LEU A 214 -5.76 -38.30 -5.29
N SER A 215 -6.96 -37.74 -5.21
CA SER A 215 -7.75 -37.49 -4.00
C SER A 215 -7.36 -36.28 -3.14
N ARG A 216 -8.01 -35.13 -3.38
CA ARG A 216 -9.24 -34.72 -2.67
C ARG A 216 -9.65 -33.35 -3.18
N ARG A 217 -10.78 -33.31 -3.88
CA ARG A 217 -11.55 -32.08 -4.08
C ARG A 217 -12.11 -31.68 -2.71
N SER A 218 -11.56 -30.66 -2.05
CA SER A 218 -12.30 -29.93 -1.02
C SER A 218 -12.64 -28.55 -1.58
N ARG A 219 -13.94 -28.28 -1.51
CA ARG A 219 -14.67 -27.18 -2.08
C ARG A 219 -14.08 -25.82 -1.70
N CYS A 220 -14.25 -24.90 -2.62
CA CYS A 220 -14.37 -23.47 -2.40
C CYS A 220 -15.25 -23.21 -1.16
N ASP A 221 -14.63 -22.93 -0.01
CA ASP A 221 -15.32 -22.35 1.15
C ASP A 221 -15.46 -20.86 0.88
N ARG A 222 -16.58 -20.53 0.22
CA ARG A 222 -17.34 -19.33 0.58
C ARG A 222 -17.77 -19.51 2.04
N ASP A 223 -17.84 -18.40 2.77
CA ASP A 223 -18.34 -18.29 4.16
C ASP A 223 -17.26 -18.32 5.25
N ARG A 224 -16.66 -17.15 5.49
CA ARG A 224 -16.49 -16.57 6.83
C ARG A 224 -16.12 -15.09 6.73
N ALA A 225 -17.13 -14.27 6.43
CA ALA A 225 -17.09 -12.85 6.78
C ALA A 225 -17.49 -12.74 8.26
N GLN A 226 -16.55 -12.42 9.13
CA GLN A 226 -16.87 -11.95 10.48
C GLN A 226 -17.00 -10.42 10.41
N GLU A 227 -18.23 -9.94 10.55
CA GLU A 227 -18.54 -8.52 10.67
C GLU A 227 -17.97 -7.99 11.99
N ILE A 228 -17.09 -6.99 11.91
CA ILE A 228 -16.67 -6.16 13.06
C ILE A 228 -17.27 -4.77 12.82
N PRO A 229 -18.05 -4.20 13.77
CA PRO A 229 -18.60 -2.87 13.62
C PRO A 229 -17.54 -1.82 13.97
N GLY A 230 -17.27 -0.92 13.03
CA GLY A 230 -16.36 0.20 13.20
C GLY A 230 -15.26 0.20 12.15
N GLY A 231 -15.27 1.23 11.28
CA GLY A 231 -14.45 1.31 10.07
C GLY A 231 -12.98 0.93 10.28
N THR A 232 -12.47 0.11 9.38
CA THR A 232 -11.09 -0.37 9.41
C THR A 232 -10.51 -0.36 8.00
N SER A 233 -9.26 0.11 7.89
CA SER A 233 -8.41 -0.04 6.72
C SER A 233 -8.39 -1.48 6.20
N ALA A 234 -8.40 -1.64 4.88
CA ALA A 234 -8.30 -2.93 4.22
C ALA A 234 -6.88 -3.13 3.69
N LEU A 235 -6.26 -4.26 4.06
CA LEU A 235 -4.98 -4.66 3.49
C LEU A 235 -5.26 -5.52 2.25
N GLU A 236 -4.81 -5.10 1.07
CA GLU A 236 -4.86 -5.96 -0.11
C GLU A 236 -3.58 -6.80 -0.13
N VAL A 237 -3.76 -8.12 -0.02
CA VAL A 237 -2.66 -9.09 0.00
C VAL A 237 -2.75 -9.90 -1.28
N VAL A 238 -1.67 -9.93 -2.05
CA VAL A 238 -1.47 -10.90 -3.12
C VAL A 238 -0.67 -12.06 -2.51
N PRO A 239 -1.30 -13.18 -2.11
CA PRO A 239 -0.58 -14.24 -1.43
C PRO A 239 0.35 -14.95 -2.43
N GLY A 240 1.65 -15.01 -2.14
CA GLY A 240 2.55 -16.05 -2.62
C GLY A 240 2.54 -17.20 -1.61
N ILE A 241 1.83 -18.29 -1.89
CA ILE A 241 1.66 -19.37 -0.91
C ILE A 241 2.91 -20.26 -0.92
N GLY A 242 3.83 -19.98 0.00
CA GLY A 242 4.83 -20.93 0.48
C GLY A 242 4.19 -21.92 1.45
N GLN A 243 3.82 -23.10 0.96
CA GLN A 243 3.34 -24.20 1.80
C GLN A 243 4.56 -24.90 2.43
N LEU A 244 4.80 -24.73 3.73
CA LEU A 244 5.73 -25.58 4.48
C LEU A 244 5.10 -26.12 5.76
N ALA A 245 4.73 -27.39 5.64
CA ALA A 245 4.77 -28.48 6.62
C ALA A 245 4.84 -28.16 8.13
N GLY A 246 3.82 -28.64 8.84
CA GLY A 246 3.99 -29.42 10.07
C GLY A 246 4.05 -28.66 11.39
N VAL A 247 2.92 -28.60 12.09
CA VAL A 247 2.91 -28.51 13.57
C VAL A 247 1.88 -29.51 14.11
N PRO A 248 2.20 -30.33 15.13
CA PRO A 248 1.34 -31.42 15.57
C PRO A 248 0.11 -30.91 16.31
N THR A 249 -1.03 -31.53 16.01
CA THR A 249 -2.26 -31.44 16.81
C THR A 249 -2.02 -31.94 18.22
N GLY A 250 -2.21 -31.08 19.22
CA GLY A 250 -2.11 -31.45 20.63
C GLY A 250 -2.91 -30.51 21.53
N TRP A 251 -4.24 -30.59 21.46
CA TRP A 251 -5.13 -30.16 22.54
C TRP A 251 -6.18 -31.26 22.75
N ARG A 252 -5.88 -32.12 23.73
CA ARG A 252 -6.83 -32.83 24.62
C ARG A 252 -7.22 -31.83 25.71
N ASP A 253 -8.48 -31.71 26.11
CA ASP A 253 -9.10 -32.58 27.12
C ASP A 253 -8.91 -34.10 26.97
#